data_AF-J9GKI0-F1
#
_entry.id   AF-J9GKI0-F1
#
_cell.length_a   1.000
_cell.length_b   1.000
_cell.length_c   1.000
_cell.angle_alpha   90.00
_cell.angle_beta   90.00
_cell.angle_gamma   90.00
#
_symmetry.space_group_name_H-M   'P 1'
#
loop_
_entity.id
_entity.type
_entity.pdbx_description
1 polymer ?
#
loop_
_entity_poly.entity_id
_entity_poly.type
_entity_poly.pdbx_seq_one_letter_code
_entity_poly.pdbx_strand_id
1 'polypeptide(L)'
;SELSDTDYFNGHGPRLQPEKAGRFAQIAQTAAAFALDLEDLRSPQPQTHRHWDFLAFHAQYTLLLSRALEELCLGHTEEANRRFAAFCDYICRQEPDWQPRLDVYRVIEVAGKYTGFSRSPAYV
;
A
#
# COMPACT_ATOMS: atom_id res chain seq x y z
N SER A 1 10.02 -7.10 8.83
CA SER A 1 11.06 -6.43 8.04
C SER A 1 11.56 -5.23 8.85
N GLU A 2 12.81 -4.82 8.71
CA GLU A 2 13.35 -3.62 9.37
C GLU A 2 12.81 -2.31 8.77
N LEU A 3 12.25 -2.37 7.56
CA LEU A 3 11.70 -1.22 6.86
C LEU A 3 10.24 -0.92 7.23
N SER A 4 9.48 -1.93 7.65
CA SER A 4 8.06 -1.80 7.99
C SER A 4 7.87 -1.20 9.38
N ASP A 5 6.84 -0.38 9.55
CA ASP A 5 6.52 0.23 10.83
C ASP A 5 5.01 0.16 11.10
N THR A 6 4.61 -0.89 11.83
CA THR A 6 3.21 -1.11 12.22
C THR A 6 2.74 -0.10 13.24
N ASP A 7 3.63 0.42 14.08
CA ASP A 7 3.29 1.42 15.08
C ASP A 7 2.95 2.74 14.39
N TYR A 8 3.77 3.14 13.43
CA TYR A 8 3.48 4.28 12.58
C TYR A 8 2.15 4.10 11.85
N PHE A 9 1.91 2.94 11.21
CA PHE A 9 0.63 2.68 10.55
C PHE A 9 -0.56 2.75 11.52
N ASN A 10 -0.45 2.23 12.74
CA ASN A 10 -1.52 2.26 13.74
C ASN A 10 -1.66 3.60 14.49
N GLY A 11 -0.99 4.66 14.05
CA GLY A 11 -1.14 5.99 14.66
C GLY A 11 -0.30 6.21 15.91
N HIS A 12 0.62 5.30 16.25
CA HIS A 12 1.52 5.49 17.37
C HIS A 12 2.65 6.46 17.01
N GLY A 13 2.88 7.44 17.88
CA GLY A 13 3.89 8.49 17.70
C GLY A 13 3.51 9.60 16.71
N PRO A 14 4.38 10.60 16.53
CA PRO A 14 4.13 11.76 15.67
C PRO A 14 3.87 11.37 14.20
N ARG A 15 3.10 12.16 13.44
CA ARG A 15 2.92 11.89 12.00
C ARG A 15 4.12 12.35 11.17
N LEU A 16 4.69 13.49 11.53
CA LEU A 16 5.95 13.98 10.97
C LEU A 16 7.11 13.21 11.58
N GLN A 17 7.67 12.27 10.82
CA GLN A 17 8.82 11.42 11.17
C GLN A 17 9.70 11.23 9.92
N PRO A 18 10.41 12.27 9.46
CA PRO A 18 11.15 12.26 8.19
C PRO A 18 12.19 11.14 8.08
N GLU A 19 12.74 10.68 9.21
CA GLU A 19 13.68 9.57 9.27
C GLU A 19 13.07 8.24 8.79
N LYS A 20 11.74 8.10 8.86
CA LYS A 20 11.02 6.90 8.37
C LYS A 20 10.74 6.97 6.86
N ALA A 21 10.74 8.16 6.25
CA ALA A 21 10.43 8.34 4.84
C ALA A 21 11.36 7.50 3.95
N GLY A 22 12.66 7.45 4.28
CA GLY A 22 13.63 6.61 3.56
C GLY A 22 13.30 5.11 3.59
N ARG A 23 12.71 4.61 4.69
CA ARG A 23 12.30 3.20 4.81
C ARG A 23 11.10 2.90 3.91
N PHE A 24 10.08 3.76 3.93
CA PHE A 24 8.92 3.61 3.06
C PHE A 24 9.28 3.79 1.57
N ALA A 25 10.18 4.70 1.25
CA ALA A 25 10.75 4.83 -0.09
C ALA A 25 11.45 3.53 -0.54
N GLN A 26 12.23 2.90 0.34
CA GLN A 26 12.91 1.64 0.04
C GLN A 26 11.93 0.46 -0.12
N ILE A 27 10.84 0.42 0.66
CA ILE A 27 9.76 -0.56 0.44
C ILE A 27 9.14 -0.35 -0.93
N ALA A 28 8.80 0.89 -1.28
CA ALA A 28 8.23 1.20 -2.59
C ALA A 28 9.15 0.81 -3.74
N GLN A 29 10.46 1.09 -3.63
CA GLN A 29 11.45 0.70 -4.64
C GLN A 29 11.56 -0.82 -4.77
N THR A 30 11.63 -1.55 -3.64
CA THR A 30 11.68 -3.01 -3.64
C THR A 30 10.45 -3.63 -4.28
N ALA A 31 9.26 -3.11 -3.96
CA ALA A 31 8.00 -3.58 -4.53
C ALA A 31 7.91 -3.30 -6.04
N ALA A 32 8.38 -2.12 -6.49
CA ALA A 32 8.42 -1.77 -7.90
C ALA A 32 9.41 -2.64 -8.68
N ALA A 33 10.61 -2.89 -8.14
CA ALA A 33 11.60 -3.78 -8.77
C ALA A 33 11.05 -5.20 -8.90
N PHE A 34 10.46 -5.74 -7.83
CA PHE A 34 9.81 -7.05 -7.87
C PHE A 34 8.68 -7.13 -8.90
N ALA A 35 7.90 -6.05 -9.08
CA ALA A 35 6.85 -6.00 -10.08
C ALA A 35 7.38 -6.11 -11.52
N LEU A 36 8.59 -5.59 -11.80
CA LEU A 36 9.25 -5.76 -13.10
C LEU A 36 9.73 -7.20 -13.30
N ASP A 37 10.31 -7.80 -12.26
CA ASP A 37 10.83 -9.18 -12.32
C ASP A 37 9.70 -10.23 -12.42
N LEU A 38 8.47 -9.88 -11.99
CA LEU A 38 7.35 -10.81 -11.92
C LEU A 38 6.96 -11.41 -13.27
N GLU A 39 7.13 -10.68 -14.38
CA GLU A 39 6.85 -11.22 -15.72
C GLU A 39 7.83 -12.33 -16.08
N ASP A 40 9.11 -12.16 -15.79
CA ASP A 40 10.17 -13.13 -16.07
C ASP A 40 10.12 -14.33 -15.13
N LEU A 41 9.69 -14.13 -13.88
CA LEU A 41 9.55 -15.18 -12.87
C LEU A 41 8.29 -16.02 -13.04
N ARG A 42 7.29 -15.52 -13.78
CA ARG A 42 5.99 -16.15 -13.91
C ARG A 42 6.12 -17.52 -14.56
N SER A 43 5.72 -18.54 -13.80
CA SER A 43 5.74 -19.91 -14.31
C SER A 43 4.65 -20.10 -15.38
N PRO A 44 4.93 -20.80 -16.50
CA PRO A 44 3.98 -20.97 -17.60
C PRO A 44 2.84 -21.94 -17.28
N GLN A 45 2.83 -22.52 -16.07
CA GLN A 45 1.84 -23.51 -15.67
C GLN A 45 0.53 -22.83 -15.23
N PRO A 46 -0.61 -23.07 -15.90
CA PRO A 46 -1.88 -22.39 -15.62
C PRO A 46 -2.33 -22.44 -14.16
N GLN A 47 -2.04 -23.54 -13.46
CA GLN A 47 -2.40 -23.72 -12.06
C GLN A 47 -1.70 -22.76 -11.09
N THR A 48 -0.58 -22.15 -11.49
CA THR A 48 0.15 -21.18 -10.65
C THR A 48 -0.24 -19.73 -10.95
N HIS A 49 -0.94 -19.47 -12.07
CA HIS A 49 -1.24 -18.11 -12.53
C HIS A 49 -1.90 -17.26 -11.45
N ARG A 50 -2.88 -17.82 -10.72
CA ARG A 50 -3.57 -17.09 -9.65
C ARG A 50 -2.65 -16.69 -8.49
N HIS A 51 -1.59 -17.45 -8.21
CA HIS A 51 -0.58 -17.08 -7.22
C HIS A 51 0.28 -15.92 -7.72
N TRP A 52 0.66 -15.94 -9.00
CA TRP A 52 1.40 -14.84 -9.62
C TRP A 52 0.57 -13.56 -9.71
N ASP A 53 -0.72 -13.67 -10.02
CA ASP A 53 -1.64 -12.53 -10.02
C ASP A 53 -1.80 -11.94 -8.62
N PHE A 54 -1.83 -12.78 -7.58
CA PHE A 54 -1.84 -12.32 -6.20
C PHE A 54 -0.54 -11.62 -5.79
N LEU A 55 0.61 -12.14 -6.23
CA LEU A 55 1.92 -11.50 -5.99
C LEU A 55 2.02 -10.15 -6.70
N ALA A 56 1.55 -10.05 -7.96
CA ALA A 56 1.48 -8.79 -8.69
C ALA A 56 0.55 -7.79 -7.98
N PHE A 57 -0.63 -8.26 -7.55
CA PHE A 57 -1.54 -7.47 -6.74
C PHE A 57 -0.88 -6.92 -5.48
N HIS A 58 -0.16 -7.79 -4.74
CA HIS A 58 0.49 -7.43 -3.48
C HIS A 58 1.69 -6.50 -3.67
N ALA A 59 2.45 -6.66 -4.76
CA ALA A 59 3.54 -5.76 -5.12
C ALA A 59 3.00 -4.33 -5.35
N GLN A 60 1.93 -4.20 -6.15
CA GLN A 60 1.30 -2.92 -6.42
C GLN A 60 0.63 -2.32 -5.16
N TYR A 61 -0.02 -3.15 -4.34
CA TYR A 61 -0.55 -2.75 -3.03
C TYR A 61 0.55 -2.10 -2.17
N THR A 62 1.68 -2.80 -2.05
CA THR A 62 2.80 -2.40 -1.21
C THR A 62 3.46 -1.12 -1.72
N LEU A 63 3.63 -1.01 -3.04
CA LEU A 63 4.15 0.19 -3.70
C LEU A 63 3.27 1.41 -3.38
N LEU A 64 1.97 1.33 -3.67
CA LEU A 64 1.05 2.46 -3.52
C LEU A 64 0.93 2.92 -2.05
N LEU A 65 0.76 1.97 -1.13
CA LEU A 65 0.64 2.30 0.30
C LEU A 65 1.93 2.92 0.85
N SER A 66 3.09 2.37 0.49
CA SER A 66 4.38 2.87 0.99
C SER A 66 4.68 4.28 0.48
N ARG A 67 4.29 4.61 -0.77
CA ARG A 67 4.39 5.99 -1.27
C ARG A 67 3.48 6.95 -0.52
N ALA A 68 2.28 6.53 -0.14
CA ALA A 68 1.41 7.37 0.68
C ALA A 68 2.00 7.62 2.08
N LEU A 69 2.59 6.60 2.69
CA LEU A 69 3.23 6.69 4.01
C LEU A 69 4.52 7.52 3.98
N GLU A 70 5.31 7.43 2.91
CA GLU A 70 6.49 8.27 2.68
C GLU A 70 6.13 9.76 2.76
N GLU A 71 5.12 10.20 2.00
CA GLU A 71 4.66 11.59 2.00
C GLU A 71 4.08 12.00 3.35
N LEU A 72 3.37 11.09 4.04
CA LEU A 72 2.82 11.36 5.36
C LEU A 72 3.93 11.59 6.38
N CYS A 73 4.99 10.78 6.35
CA CYS A 73 6.17 10.94 7.21
C CYS A 73 6.88 12.27 7.00
N LEU A 74 6.86 12.79 5.77
CA LEU A 74 7.44 14.08 5.41
C LEU A 74 6.52 15.27 5.76
N GLY A 75 5.28 15.02 6.18
CA GLY A 75 4.30 16.07 6.45
C GLY A 75 3.66 16.66 5.18
N HIS A 76 3.83 16.01 4.02
CA HIS A 76 3.20 16.41 2.76
C HIS A 76 1.74 15.92 2.71
N THR A 77 0.91 16.40 3.63
CA THR A 77 -0.44 15.88 3.90
C THR A 77 -1.32 15.80 2.65
N GLU A 78 -1.30 16.81 1.76
CA GLU A 78 -2.11 16.79 0.53
C GLU A 78 -1.69 15.68 -0.43
N GLU A 79 -0.38 15.51 -0.65
CA GLU A 79 0.14 14.45 -1.52
C GLU A 79 -0.07 13.07 -0.90
N ALA A 80 0.15 12.95 0.41
CA ALA A 80 -0.12 11.74 1.18
C ALA A 80 -1.57 11.28 1.01
N ASN A 81 -2.54 12.19 1.16
CA ASN A 81 -3.97 11.90 0.98
C ASN A 81 -4.32 11.56 -0.48
N ARG A 82 -3.72 12.26 -1.45
CA ARG A 82 -3.92 11.95 -2.88
C ARG A 82 -3.44 10.55 -3.23
N ARG A 83 -2.24 10.18 -2.78
CA ARG A 83 -1.67 8.84 -2.97
C ARG A 83 -2.49 7.78 -2.24
N PHE A 84 -2.94 8.08 -1.02
CA PHE A 84 -3.80 7.16 -0.28
C PHE A 84 -5.16 6.96 -0.94
N ALA A 85 -5.75 7.99 -1.54
CA ALA A 85 -6.97 7.86 -2.34
C ALA A 85 -6.74 6.95 -3.56
N ALA A 86 -5.64 7.13 -4.30
CA ALA A 86 -5.29 6.26 -5.42
C ALA A 86 -5.06 4.80 -4.97
N PHE A 87 -4.46 4.59 -3.80
CA PHE A 87 -4.34 3.27 -3.16
C PHE A 87 -5.71 2.67 -2.84
N CYS A 88 -6.62 3.42 -2.23
CA CYS A 88 -7.99 2.98 -1.93
C CYS A 88 -8.73 2.56 -3.21
N ASP A 89 -8.69 3.41 -4.25
CA ASP A 89 -9.33 3.12 -5.53
C ASP A 89 -8.79 1.83 -6.15
N TYR A 90 -7.48 1.62 -6.06
CA TYR A 90 -6.85 0.40 -6.54
C TYR A 90 -7.36 -0.85 -5.79
N ILE A 91 -7.30 -0.86 -4.46
CA ILE A 91 -7.69 -2.05 -3.69
C ILE A 91 -9.21 -2.32 -3.77
N CYS A 92 -10.04 -1.28 -3.89
CA CYS A 92 -11.48 -1.44 -4.09
C CYS A 92 -11.79 -2.07 -5.47
N ARG A 93 -11.10 -1.66 -6.54
CA ARG A 93 -11.28 -2.27 -7.87
C ARG A 93 -10.85 -3.74 -7.92
N GLN A 94 -9.89 -4.10 -7.07
CA GLN A 94 -9.31 -5.44 -6.97
C GLN A 94 -10.06 -6.34 -5.97
N GLU A 95 -11.00 -5.78 -5.19
CA GLU A 95 -11.74 -6.50 -4.15
C GLU A 95 -12.46 -7.76 -4.67
N PRO A 96 -13.17 -7.75 -5.81
CA PRO A 96 -13.87 -8.95 -6.31
C PRO A 96 -12.97 -10.18 -6.48
N ASP A 97 -11.69 -9.96 -6.80
CA ASP A 97 -10.72 -11.03 -7.06
C ASP A 97 -10.01 -11.53 -5.78
N TRP A 98 -9.89 -10.66 -4.77
CA TRP A 98 -9.04 -10.87 -3.60
C TRP A 98 -9.73 -10.76 -2.24
N GLN A 99 -11.04 -10.52 -2.18
CA GLN A 99 -11.81 -10.46 -0.92
C GLN A 99 -11.53 -11.64 0.04
N PRO A 100 -11.35 -12.91 -0.41
CA PRO A 100 -11.01 -13.99 0.52
C PRO A 100 -9.62 -13.88 1.18
N ARG A 101 -8.76 -13.00 0.68
CA ARG A 101 -7.37 -12.80 1.10
C ARG A 101 -7.10 -11.40 1.68
N LEU A 102 -7.99 -10.44 1.44
CA LEU A 102 -7.84 -9.06 1.88
C LEU A 102 -9.20 -8.46 2.27
N ASP A 103 -9.30 -8.02 3.51
CA ASP A 103 -10.40 -7.16 3.96
C ASP A 103 -10.09 -5.69 3.63
N VAL A 104 -10.59 -5.25 2.48
CA VAL A 104 -10.38 -3.88 1.96
C VAL A 104 -10.97 -2.84 2.91
N TYR A 105 -12.15 -3.09 3.47
CA TYR A 105 -12.79 -2.19 4.42
C TYR A 105 -11.89 -1.97 5.65
N ARG A 106 -11.33 -3.05 6.21
CA ARG A 106 -10.50 -2.96 7.41
C ARG A 106 -9.21 -2.17 7.16
N VAL A 107 -8.57 -2.38 6.02
CA VAL A 107 -7.37 -1.61 5.64
C VAL A 107 -7.68 -0.11 5.59
N ILE A 108 -8.77 0.25 4.91
CA ILE A 108 -9.14 1.65 4.75
C ILE A 108 -9.61 2.27 6.06
N GLU A 109 -10.37 1.53 6.86
CA GLU A 109 -10.82 1.96 8.18
C GLU A 109 -9.63 2.27 9.08
N VAL A 110 -8.64 1.35 9.16
CA VAL A 110 -7.47 1.56 10.02
C VAL A 110 -6.66 2.76 9.54
N ALA A 111 -6.43 2.85 8.23
CA ALA A 111 -5.67 3.93 7.65
C ALA A 111 -6.32 5.32 7.84
N GLY A 112 -7.66 5.39 7.70
CA GLY A 112 -8.42 6.61 7.89
C GLY A 112 -8.60 7.00 9.36
N LYS A 113 -8.79 6.05 10.27
CA LYS A 113 -9.04 6.34 11.69
C LYS A 113 -7.78 6.55 12.51
N TYR A 114 -6.69 5.83 12.19
CA TYR A 114 -5.52 5.78 13.07
C TYR A 114 -4.25 6.32 12.41
N THR A 115 -4.00 6.03 11.13
CA THR A 115 -2.73 6.43 10.51
C THR A 115 -2.60 7.94 10.30
N GLY A 116 -3.72 8.64 10.08
CA GLY A 116 -3.76 10.09 9.84
C GLY A 116 -4.05 10.49 8.40
N PHE A 117 -4.47 9.55 7.54
CA PHE A 117 -4.98 9.90 6.22
C PHE A 117 -6.41 10.44 6.31
N SER A 118 -6.70 11.47 5.52
CA SER A 118 -8.06 11.98 5.33
C SER A 118 -8.57 11.48 3.97
N ARG A 119 -9.61 10.65 3.97
CA ARG A 119 -10.34 10.38 2.73
C ARG A 119 -11.04 11.66 2.31
N SER A 120 -10.74 12.15 1.10
CA SER A 120 -11.64 13.14 0.48
C SER A 120 -12.99 12.46 0.26
N PRO A 121 -14.13 13.11 0.56
CA PRO A 121 -15.46 12.51 0.46
C PRO A 121 -15.84 12.40 -1.01
N ALA A 122 -15.42 11.32 -1.66
CA ALA A 122 -16.01 10.87 -2.91
C ALA A 122 -16.43 9.41 -2.66
N TYR A 123 -17.73 9.13 -2.89
CA TYR A 123 -18.44 7.87 -2.63
C TYR A 123 -19.04 7.70 -1.23
N VAL A 124 -20.18 8.37 -1.04
CA VAL A 124 -21.40 7.76 -0.47
C VAL A 124 -22.25 7.30 -1.65
#